data_AF-A0A2P2JXQ8-F1
#
_entry.id   AF-A0A2P2JXQ8-F1
#
_cell.length_a   1.000
_cell.length_b   1.000
_cell.length_c   1.000
_cell.angle_alpha   90.00
_cell.angle_beta   90.00
_cell.angle_gamma   90.00
#
_symmetry.space_group_name_H-M   'P 1'
#
loop_
_entity.id
_entity.type
_entity.pdbx_description
1 polymer ?
#
loop_
_entity_poly.entity_id
_entity_poly.type
_entity_poly.pdbx_seq_one_letter_code
_entity_poly.pdbx_strand_id
1 'polypeptide(L)'
;MGYGDDNTEEFRYEDAAGFRYRTGSSGGFRYSYQTNFSDSFQKIFSEIFEDETDKFASNIQAELLLSFSEAARGCTKHLSFDAYVPCESCDGHGYPLDAKARVCTQCRGLGTVTIPPFMSTCSTCKGSGQVIKVQLPMKTTTVFVFHLTL
;
A
#
# COMPACT_ATOMS: atom_id res chain seq x y z
N MET A 1 51.73 -52.59 40.77
CA MET A 1 50.58 -51.93 41.41
C MET A 1 49.43 -51.98 40.43
N GLY A 2 48.52 -52.92 40.64
CA GLY A 2 47.30 -53.07 39.87
C GLY A 2 46.12 -53.13 40.85
N TYR A 3 45.10 -52.35 40.56
CA TYR A 3 43.74 -52.36 41.11
C TYR A 3 42.86 -51.94 39.91
N GLY A 4 41.75 -52.58 39.55
CA GLY A 4 40.82 -53.38 40.34
C GLY A 4 39.56 -52.55 40.61
N ASP A 5 38.62 -52.62 39.67
CA ASP A 5 37.15 -52.57 39.76
C ASP A 5 36.35 -51.36 40.31
N ASP A 6 35.38 -51.00 39.44
CA ASP A 6 33.95 -50.72 39.66
C ASP A 6 33.42 -49.35 40.17
N ASN A 7 32.31 -48.96 39.52
CA ASN A 7 31.34 -47.88 39.79
C ASN A 7 31.43 -46.65 38.88
N THR A 8 30.83 -46.74 37.69
CA THR A 8 30.26 -45.55 37.05
C THR A 8 28.92 -45.91 36.42
N GLU A 9 27.87 -45.42 37.05
CA GLU A 9 26.47 -45.67 36.73
C GLU A 9 26.12 -45.22 35.30
N GLU A 10 25.38 -46.09 34.61
CA GLU A 10 24.81 -45.91 33.29
C GLU A 10 23.68 -44.86 33.33
N PHE A 11 23.90 -43.70 32.71
CA PHE A 11 22.82 -42.81 32.30
C PHE A 11 22.97 -42.46 30.82
N ARG A 12 22.16 -43.13 29.99
CA ARG A 12 21.97 -42.82 28.57
C ARG A 12 21.28 -41.46 28.43
N TYR A 13 21.93 -40.54 27.72
CA TYR A 13 21.26 -39.44 27.02
C TYR A 13 21.65 -39.52 25.55
N GLU A 14 20.67 -39.77 24.68
CA GLU A 14 20.83 -39.81 23.23
C GLU A 14 20.90 -38.37 22.70
N ASP A 15 22.08 -37.98 22.23
CA ASP A 15 22.34 -36.69 21.61
C ASP A 15 22.14 -36.80 20.10
N ALA A 16 21.03 -36.26 19.59
CA ALA A 16 20.64 -36.32 18.18
C ALA A 16 20.95 -35.01 17.44
N ALA A 17 22.18 -34.52 17.52
CA ALA A 17 22.67 -33.43 16.66
C ALA A 17 23.19 -33.98 15.32
N GLY A 18 22.27 -34.47 14.49
CA GLY A 18 22.53 -34.98 13.14
C GLY A 18 22.11 -34.03 12.02
N PHE A 19 22.52 -32.76 12.04
CA PHE A 19 22.18 -31.82 10.96
C PHE A 19 23.15 -31.98 9.77
N ARG A 20 22.80 -32.85 8.81
CA ARG A 20 23.50 -32.98 7.53
C ARG A 20 23.01 -31.91 6.56
N TYR A 21 23.88 -30.96 6.20
CA TYR A 21 23.65 -30.03 5.09
C TYR A 21 23.67 -30.82 3.76
N ARG A 22 22.49 -31.25 3.27
CA ARG A 22 22.36 -31.78 1.92
C ARG A 22 22.14 -30.62 0.96
N THR A 23 23.21 -30.24 0.27
CA THR A 23 23.15 -29.40 -0.93
C THR A 23 22.18 -30.01 -1.94
N GLY A 24 21.29 -29.18 -2.49
CA GLY A 24 20.34 -29.55 -3.53
C GLY A 24 18.90 -29.78 -3.05
N SER A 25 18.11 -28.71 -2.98
CA SER A 25 16.81 -28.59 -3.66
C SER A 25 16.14 -27.26 -3.27
N SER A 26 15.80 -26.44 -4.26
CA SER A 26 14.98 -25.24 -4.11
C SER A 26 13.58 -25.65 -3.65
N GLY A 27 13.25 -25.44 -2.38
CA GLY A 27 11.94 -25.83 -1.82
C GLY A 27 11.76 -25.72 -0.30
N GLY A 28 12.72 -25.13 0.41
CA GLY A 28 12.78 -25.15 1.88
C GLY A 28 12.00 -24.06 2.62
N PHE A 29 11.05 -23.34 1.99
CA PHE A 29 10.27 -22.30 2.69
C PHE A 29 8.84 -22.73 3.08
N ARG A 30 8.46 -24.02 2.89
CA ARG A 30 7.04 -24.41 2.91
C ARG A 30 6.57 -25.34 4.04
N TYR A 31 7.40 -25.73 5.01
CA TYR A 31 6.96 -26.75 5.98
C TYR A 31 7.40 -26.50 7.44
N SER A 32 7.11 -25.33 8.00
CA SER A 32 7.26 -25.11 9.46
C SER A 32 6.25 -24.16 10.13
N TYR A 33 5.16 -23.76 9.47
CA TYR A 33 4.17 -22.83 10.08
C TYR A 33 2.72 -23.31 10.01
N GLN A 34 2.50 -24.62 9.94
CA GLN A 34 1.22 -25.21 10.35
C GLN A 34 1.40 -25.55 11.84
N THR A 35 0.92 -24.72 12.77
CA THR A 35 -0.45 -24.84 13.27
C THR A 35 -0.74 -23.65 14.22
N ASN A 36 -1.94 -23.05 14.11
CA ASN A 36 -2.58 -22.18 15.11
C ASN A 36 -2.17 -20.69 15.23
N PHE A 37 -1.78 -20.01 14.15
CA PHE A 37 -1.64 -18.53 14.15
C PHE A 37 -2.43 -17.85 13.01
N SER A 38 -3.36 -18.57 12.38
CA SER A 38 -3.69 -18.33 10.97
C SER A 38 -4.66 -17.18 10.72
N ASP A 39 -5.80 -17.03 11.39
CA ASP A 39 -6.86 -16.23 10.78
C ASP A 39 -6.81 -14.74 11.16
N SER A 40 -6.51 -14.44 12.43
CA SER A 40 -6.42 -13.04 12.91
C SER A 40 -5.18 -12.31 12.39
N PHE A 41 -4.05 -13.02 12.26
CA PHE A 41 -2.81 -12.45 11.73
C PHE A 41 -2.87 -12.30 10.21
N GLN A 42 -3.46 -13.26 9.50
CA GLN A 42 -3.71 -13.11 8.06
C GLN A 42 -4.64 -11.94 7.78
N LYS A 43 -5.68 -11.70 8.59
CA LYS A 43 -6.57 -10.55 8.42
C LYS A 43 -5.85 -9.21 8.57
N ILE A 44 -4.98 -9.08 9.58
CA ILE A 44 -4.16 -7.89 9.80
C ILE A 44 -3.13 -7.70 8.66
N PHE A 45 -2.54 -8.79 8.17
CA PHE A 45 -1.63 -8.74 7.04
C PHE A 45 -2.38 -8.33 5.75
N SER A 46 -3.52 -8.93 5.46
CA SER A 46 -4.35 -8.53 4.33
C SER A 46 -4.73 -7.06 4.38
N GLU A 47 -5.15 -6.54 5.55
CA GLU A 47 -5.55 -5.13 5.70
C GLU A 47 -4.38 -4.13 5.55
N ILE A 48 -3.15 -4.54 5.89
CA ILE A 48 -1.93 -3.73 5.70
C ILE A 48 -1.42 -3.79 4.25
N PHE A 49 -1.58 -4.93 3.57
CA PHE A 49 -1.12 -5.14 2.19
C PHE A 49 -2.18 -4.78 1.13
N GLU A 50 -3.46 -4.62 1.49
CA GLU A 50 -4.52 -4.14 0.59
C GLU A 50 -4.50 -2.62 0.37
N ASP A 51 -3.84 -1.86 1.25
CA ASP A 51 -3.73 -0.39 1.14
C ASP A 51 -2.67 0.06 0.10
N GLU A 52 -1.92 -0.89 -0.48
CA GLU A 52 -1.13 -0.72 -1.72
C GLU A 52 -1.89 -1.23 -2.96
N THR A 53 -3.22 -1.22 -2.94
CA THR A 53 -3.93 -1.16 -4.22
C THR A 53 -3.61 0.18 -4.85
N ASP A 54 -2.71 0.13 -5.83
CA ASP A 54 -2.40 1.22 -6.74
C ASP A 54 -3.62 2.12 -6.91
N LYS A 55 -3.49 3.36 -6.45
CA LYS A 55 -4.41 4.44 -6.80
C LYS A 55 -4.21 4.76 -8.28
N PHE A 56 -4.49 3.80 -9.15
CA PHE A 56 -4.66 4.06 -10.56
C PHE A 56 -5.82 5.04 -10.68
N ALA A 57 -5.58 6.14 -11.38
CA ALA A 57 -6.64 7.03 -11.76
C ALA A 57 -7.72 6.20 -12.47
N SER A 58 -8.95 6.27 -11.98
CA SER A 58 -10.08 5.58 -12.61
C SER A 58 -10.19 6.09 -14.04
N ASN A 59 -10.07 5.19 -15.02
CA ASN A 59 -10.32 5.56 -16.41
C ASN A 59 -11.77 6.03 -16.56
N ILE A 60 -11.97 7.16 -17.23
CA ILE A 60 -13.31 7.69 -17.49
C ILE A 60 -13.75 7.17 -18.84
N GLN A 61 -14.83 6.39 -18.85
CA GLN A 61 -15.47 5.88 -20.06
C GLN A 61 -16.81 6.59 -20.26
N ALA A 62 -17.02 7.14 -21.47
CA ALA A 62 -18.26 7.79 -21.86
C ALA A 62 -18.79 7.16 -23.15
N GLU A 63 -20.06 6.79 -23.16
CA GLU A 63 -20.75 6.30 -24.35
C GLU A 63 -21.38 7.48 -25.10
N LEU A 64 -21.08 7.58 -26.41
CA LEU A 64 -21.60 8.62 -27.29
C LEU A 64 -22.42 7.96 -28.40
N LEU A 65 -23.72 8.23 -28.43
CA LEU A 65 -24.56 7.84 -29.56
C LEU A 65 -24.35 8.83 -30.72
N LEU A 66 -23.93 8.29 -31.87
CA LEU A 66 -23.78 9.02 -33.13
C LEU A 66 -24.73 8.45 -34.17
N SER A 67 -25.30 9.33 -34.99
CA SER A 67 -25.95 8.91 -36.23
C SER A 67 -24.90 8.49 -37.27
N PHE A 68 -25.28 7.62 -38.21
CA PHE A 68 -24.38 7.16 -39.27
C PHE A 68 -23.77 8.32 -40.08
N SER A 69 -24.55 9.37 -40.35
CA SER A 69 -24.08 10.52 -41.13
C SER A 69 -23.09 11.41 -40.37
N GLU A 70 -23.26 11.56 -39.06
CA GLU A 70 -22.31 12.25 -38.18
C GLU A 70 -20.99 11.46 -38.09
N ALA A 71 -21.08 10.14 -37.96
CA ALA A 71 -19.91 9.26 -37.96
C ALA A 71 -19.17 9.27 -39.30
N ALA A 72 -19.90 9.37 -40.43
CA ALA A 72 -19.33 9.32 -41.78
C ALA A 72 -18.77 10.65 -42.30
N ARG A 73 -19.16 11.79 -41.73
CA ARG A 73 -18.66 13.13 -42.12
C ARG A 73 -17.66 13.72 -41.14
N GLY A 74 -17.53 13.11 -39.97
CA GLY A 74 -16.90 13.72 -38.81
C GLY A 74 -17.83 14.71 -38.10
N CYS A 75 -17.71 14.80 -36.79
CA CYS A 75 -18.52 15.71 -35.98
C CYS A 75 -17.79 16.15 -34.72
N THR A 76 -18.24 17.28 -34.17
CA THR A 76 -17.79 17.80 -32.88
C THR A 76 -18.94 17.72 -31.89
N LYS A 77 -18.73 17.01 -30.76
CA LYS A 77 -19.71 16.89 -29.68
C LYS A 77 -19.09 17.32 -28.36
N HIS A 78 -19.86 18.04 -27.55
CA HIS A 78 -19.47 18.41 -26.20
C HIS A 78 -19.89 17.30 -25.22
N LEU A 79 -18.93 16.77 -24.48
CA LEU A 79 -19.13 15.80 -23.42
C LEU A 79 -18.76 16.45 -22.08
N SER A 80 -19.68 16.39 -21.12
CA SER A 80 -19.45 16.88 -19.76
C SER A 80 -19.44 15.69 -18.81
N PHE A 81 -18.38 15.55 -18.03
CA PHE A 81 -18.30 14.54 -16.98
C PHE A 81 -17.55 15.07 -15.76
N ASP A 82 -17.82 14.44 -14.63
CA ASP A 82 -17.18 14.76 -13.37
C ASP A 82 -15.84 14.02 -13.28
N ALA A 83 -14.75 14.78 -13.36
CA ALA A 83 -13.40 14.28 -13.22
C ALA A 83 -12.63 15.08 -12.19
N TYR A 84 -11.74 14.41 -11.47
CA TYR A 84 -10.75 15.06 -10.64
C TYR A 84 -9.72 15.74 -11.52
N VAL A 85 -9.69 17.07 -11.49
CA VAL A 85 -8.68 17.88 -12.16
C VAL A 85 -7.68 18.46 -11.16
N PRO A 86 -6.42 18.67 -11.57
CA PRO A 86 -5.48 19.45 -10.77
C PRO A 86 -6.11 20.81 -10.44
N CYS A 87 -6.18 21.14 -9.16
CA CYS A 87 -6.73 22.42 -8.74
C CYS A 87 -5.72 23.52 -9.03
N GLU A 88 -5.98 24.40 -10.00
CA GLU A 88 -5.08 25.52 -10.35
C GLU A 88 -4.79 26.45 -9.16
N SER A 89 -5.71 26.57 -8.20
CA SER A 89 -5.56 27.45 -7.05
C SER A 89 -4.62 26.90 -5.97
N CYS A 90 -4.38 25.59 -5.95
CA CYS A 90 -3.51 24.95 -4.96
C CYS A 90 -2.54 23.93 -5.53
N ASP A 91 -2.45 23.81 -6.85
CA ASP A 91 -1.60 22.85 -7.57
C ASP A 91 -1.73 21.40 -7.04
N GLY A 92 -2.94 21.01 -6.64
CA GLY A 92 -3.20 19.68 -6.08
C GLY A 92 -2.77 19.48 -4.61
N HIS A 93 -2.23 20.50 -3.94
CA HIS A 93 -1.87 20.43 -2.52
C HIS A 93 -3.09 20.33 -1.58
N GLY A 94 -4.26 20.79 -2.02
CA GLY A 94 -5.49 20.77 -1.21
C GLY A 94 -5.56 21.87 -0.14
N TYR A 95 -4.66 22.85 -0.20
CA TYR A 95 -4.63 24.03 0.67
C TYR A 95 -4.06 25.24 -0.09
N PRO A 96 -4.39 26.48 0.30
CA PRO A 96 -3.83 27.67 -0.34
C PRO A 96 -2.30 27.68 -0.27
N LEU A 97 -1.62 28.18 -1.31
CA LEU A 97 -0.14 28.24 -1.33
C LEU A 97 0.42 29.08 -0.15
N ASP A 98 -0.30 30.11 0.27
CA ASP A 98 0.06 30.96 1.43
C ASP A 98 -0.42 30.40 2.78
N ALA A 99 -0.90 29.15 2.82
CA ALA A 99 -1.40 28.57 4.05
C ALA A 99 -0.29 28.39 5.08
N LYS A 100 -0.54 28.86 6.30
CA LYS A 100 0.38 28.66 7.43
C LYS A 100 0.37 27.19 7.86
N ALA A 101 1.32 26.42 7.32
CA ALA A 101 1.59 25.07 7.76
C ALA A 101 2.19 25.06 9.17
N ARG A 102 1.69 24.17 10.02
CA ARG A 102 2.28 23.89 11.34
C ARG A 102 2.85 22.49 11.32
N VAL A 103 4.03 22.31 11.92
CA VAL A 103 4.64 20.99 12.07
C VAL A 103 3.67 20.09 12.84
N CYS A 104 3.43 18.88 12.32
CA CYS A 104 2.58 17.93 13.00
C CYS A 104 3.25 17.51 14.32
N THR A 105 2.57 17.73 15.45
CA THR A 105 3.10 17.40 16.78
C THR A 105 3.16 15.90 17.03
N GLN A 106 2.32 15.11 16.35
CA GLN A 106 2.25 13.65 16.51
C GLN A 106 3.44 12.93 15.88
N CYS A 107 3.75 13.22 14.61
CA CYS A 107 4.90 12.63 13.91
C CYS A 107 6.15 13.52 13.94
N ARG A 108 6.10 14.68 14.61
CA ARG A 108 7.20 15.66 14.67
C ARG A 108 7.75 16.06 13.29
N GLY A 109 6.90 16.09 12.27
CA GLY A 109 7.29 16.42 10.90
C GLY A 109 7.73 15.24 10.03
N LEU A 110 7.80 14.01 10.56
CA LEU A 110 8.22 12.84 9.78
C LEU A 110 7.15 12.34 8.80
N GLY A 111 5.87 12.64 9.04
CA GLY A 111 4.75 12.08 8.25
C GLY A 111 4.39 10.63 8.62
N THR A 112 5.24 9.93 9.35
CA THR A 112 5.02 8.56 9.85
C THR A 112 5.16 8.48 11.37
N VAL A 113 4.51 7.49 11.97
CA VAL A 113 4.62 7.18 13.39
C VAL A 113 5.16 5.76 13.53
N THR A 114 6.25 5.62 14.27
CA THR A 114 6.88 4.32 14.53
C THR A 114 6.42 3.79 15.88
N ILE A 115 5.78 2.63 15.86
CA ILE A 115 5.38 1.87 17.05
C ILE A 115 6.03 0.49 16.89
N PRO A 116 7.27 0.29 17.38
CA PRO A 116 8.04 -0.91 17.09
C PRO A 116 7.27 -2.20 17.38
N PRO A 117 7.28 -3.18 16.46
CA PRO A 117 8.07 -3.25 15.21
C PRO A 117 7.44 -2.57 13.98
N PHE A 118 6.30 -1.90 14.12
CA PHE A 118 5.49 -1.37 13.03
C PHE A 118 5.75 0.11 12.72
N MET A 119 5.54 0.50 11.47
CA MET A 119 5.52 1.89 11.03
C MET A 119 4.20 2.13 10.31
N SER A 120 3.53 3.22 10.64
CA SER A 120 2.28 3.61 9.98
C SER A 120 2.33 5.08 9.55
N THR A 121 1.50 5.43 8.58
CA THR A 121 1.32 6.83 8.17
C THR A 121 0.64 7.59 9.31
N CYS A 122 1.09 8.83 9.55
CA CYS A 122 0.55 9.63 10.62
C CYS A 122 -0.90 10.05 10.30
N SER A 123 -1.87 9.58 11.09
CA SER A 123 -3.30 9.87 10.89
C SER A 123 -3.64 11.38 10.96
N THR A 124 -2.86 12.15 11.73
CA THR A 124 -3.10 13.60 11.91
C THR A 124 -2.71 14.44 10.70
N CYS A 125 -1.62 14.08 10.01
CA CYS A 125 -1.14 14.82 8.83
C CYS A 125 -1.30 14.03 7.52
N LYS A 126 -1.83 12.79 7.58
CA LYS A 126 -1.99 11.89 6.43
C LYS A 126 -0.70 11.71 5.62
N GLY A 127 0.45 11.65 6.29
CA GLY A 127 1.75 11.49 5.64
C GLY A 127 2.49 12.78 5.28
N SER A 128 1.86 13.95 5.33
CA SER A 128 2.50 15.21 4.89
C SER A 128 3.53 15.79 5.87
N GLY A 129 3.54 15.33 7.12
CA GLY A 129 4.37 15.90 8.20
C GLY A 129 3.88 17.26 8.72
N GLN A 130 2.88 17.86 8.08
CA GLN A 130 2.39 19.20 8.38
C GLN A 130 0.86 19.22 8.49
N VAL A 131 0.35 20.04 9.40
CA VAL A 131 -1.09 20.23 9.61
C VAL A 131 -1.46 21.64 9.14
N ILE A 132 -2.40 21.69 8.19
CA ILE A 132 -2.89 22.93 7.61
C ILE A 132 -4.38 23.03 7.92
N LYS A 133 -4.76 24.10 8.63
CA LYS A 133 -6.14 24.29 9.12
C LYS A 133 -7.13 24.62 8.01
N VAL A 134 -6.65 25.21 6.91
CA VAL A 134 -7.48 25.65 5.79
C VAL A 134 -7.34 24.63 4.66
N GLN A 135 -8.40 23.87 4.43
CA GLN A 135 -8.49 22.97 3.29
C GLN A 135 -9.32 23.63 2.20
N LEU A 136 -8.88 23.46 0.96
CA LEU A 136 -9.65 23.89 -0.21
C LEU A 136 -10.50 22.73 -0.72
N PRO A 137 -11.72 23.01 -1.21
CA PRO A 137 -12.50 21.98 -1.90
C PRO A 137 -11.75 21.54 -3.15
N MET A 138 -11.73 20.22 -3.40
CA MET A 138 -11.36 19.69 -4.70
C MET A 138 -12.41 20.14 -5.71
N LYS A 139 -11.96 20.74 -6.82
CA LYS A 139 -12.85 21.09 -7.94
C LYS A 139 -13.00 19.87 -8.84
N THR A 140 -14.23 19.57 -9.21
CA THR A 140 -14.59 18.44 -10.07
C THR A 140 -15.45 18.98 -11.21
N THR A 141 -14.85 19.39 -12.32
CA THR A 141 -15.59 19.69 -13.54
C THR A 141 -14.62 19.68 -14.72
N THR A 142 -14.86 18.79 -15.69
CA THR A 142 -14.15 18.87 -16.97
C THR A 142 -15.11 18.66 -18.12
N VAL A 143 -15.06 19.59 -19.08
CA VAL A 143 -15.80 19.49 -20.34
C VAL A 143 -14.79 19.10 -21.41
N PHE A 144 -14.97 17.92 -22.00
CA PHE A 144 -14.17 17.50 -23.15
C PHE A 144 -14.95 17.71 -24.43
N VAL A 145 -14.26 18.20 -25.45
CA VAL A 145 -14.81 18.29 -26.79
C VAL A 145 -14.31 17.08 -27.57
N PHE A 146 -15.22 16.18 -27.91
CA PHE A 146 -14.90 15.07 -28.79
C PHE A 146 -14.89 15.58 -30.24
N HIS A 147 -13.74 15.48 -30.88
CA HIS A 147 -13.56 15.75 -32.29
C HIS A 147 -13.36 14.43 -33.03
N LEU A 148 -14.34 14.04 -33.83
CA LEU A 148 -14.21 12.94 -34.76
C LEU A 148 -13.89 13.50 -36.15
N THR A 149 -12.66 13.28 -36.60
CA THR A 149 -12.20 13.56 -37.97
C THR A 149 -11.91 12.24 -38.69
N LEU A 150 -12.42 12.08 -39.91
CA LEU A 150 -12.13 10.94 -40.80
C LEU A 150 -10.81 11.12 -41.55
#